data_AF-R7NG00-F1
#
_entry.id   AF-R7NG00-F1
#
_cell.length_a   1.000
_cell.length_b   1.000
_cell.length_c   1.000
_cell.angle_alpha   90.00
_cell.angle_beta   90.00
_cell.angle_gamma   90.00
#
_symmetry.space_group_name_H-M   'P 1'
#
loop_
_entity.id
_entity.type
_entity.pdbx_description
1 polymer ?
#
loop_
_entity_poly.entity_id
_entity_poly.type
_entity_poly.pdbx_seq_one_letter_code
_entity_poly.pdbx_strand_id
1 'polypeptide(L)'
;MKKLVSLFIVFISFSFFMINVSASSGKISISSSSTVVVGNTVTVTVTLSSSTALGAWEFNIDYDSSYLRLTSSTSENGGTYFVNYGDGKTKSKTYTLKFKALKSGTTNITVGSYDIYDWNEESMSISKSNKKLTLMTQEELEASYSKDNNLKGLTVKVGEESYDLDPVFDKDTLEYKVTVPTGTTTVQIEALKNDSTATVNGDGDIEVTEGLNTIPIVVTAQNGDEKTYTLIVNVEDQNPINVTIDGKNYTVVKSKTLLTAPVTFTESTVKINDFDIPAFVNDSLGYTLVGLKDEDGKISLYRYHDENYTLYTELNSKSYILVPVDFSKELDYIKTTADINGVKRDVYKYSEDSDFVIINAINLEDGKENLYLYDPSSGAAILFDESFIQDTNKTIENYTYVIIAFAGALFLMLILIFGLLHSTKKKQKKINQFIEKQEAKIEATRKLNDVVSEVKKIQEEEKLNKKDVSNNSSSEELKIEEVKLEETGELNQEEKQEVQEPVKKSKKELKKERKEAKRKEKEAKKKEKDEFFQDEVVSTETKIEDEIKNIEDHVTDDTEEIYDIFEDDRKKKKKK
;
A
#
# COMPACT_ATOMS: atom_id res chain seq x y z
N MET A 1 7.67 -16.26 -117.66
CA MET A 1 6.93 -15.52 -116.60
C MET A 1 5.41 -15.71 -116.63
N LYS A 2 4.71 -15.78 -117.78
CA LYS A 2 3.22 -15.90 -117.78
C LYS A 2 2.62 -17.22 -117.24
N LYS A 3 3.32 -18.37 -117.32
CA LYS A 3 2.82 -19.65 -116.76
C LYS A 3 3.02 -19.80 -115.24
N LEU A 4 3.94 -19.05 -114.64
CA LEU A 4 4.23 -19.13 -113.20
C LEU A 4 3.31 -18.19 -112.38
N VAL A 5 2.87 -17.07 -112.99
CA VAL A 5 1.85 -16.18 -112.40
C VAL A 5 0.47 -16.86 -112.37
N SER A 6 0.13 -17.69 -113.37
CA SER A 6 -1.15 -18.39 -113.41
C SER A 6 -1.26 -19.51 -112.34
N LEU A 7 -0.15 -20.12 -111.92
CA LEU A 7 -0.16 -21.16 -110.88
C LEU A 7 -0.21 -20.55 -109.46
N PHE A 8 0.39 -19.36 -109.28
CA PHE A 8 0.37 -18.64 -108.01
C PHE A 8 -1.01 -18.01 -107.72
N ILE A 9 -1.75 -17.61 -108.77
CA ILE A 9 -3.12 -17.08 -108.62
C ILE A 9 -4.13 -18.19 -108.28
N VAL A 10 -3.93 -19.43 -108.75
CA VAL A 10 -4.78 -20.58 -108.38
C VAL A 10 -4.49 -21.07 -106.96
N PHE A 11 -3.25 -20.95 -106.47
CA PHE A 11 -2.90 -21.30 -105.09
C PHE A 11 -3.38 -20.23 -104.08
N ILE A 12 -3.40 -18.95 -104.46
CA ILE A 12 -3.94 -17.85 -103.63
C ILE A 12 -5.47 -17.82 -103.61
N SER A 13 -6.14 -18.28 -104.67
CA SER A 13 -7.62 -18.37 -104.69
C SER A 13 -8.19 -19.60 -103.97
N PHE A 14 -7.35 -20.60 -103.64
CA PHE A 14 -7.76 -21.73 -102.78
C PHE A 14 -7.55 -21.47 -101.27
N SER A 15 -6.80 -20.42 -100.90
CA SER A 15 -6.60 -20.03 -99.49
C SER A 15 -7.68 -19.10 -98.90
N PHE A 16 -8.68 -18.67 -99.70
CA PHE A 16 -9.72 -17.74 -99.25
C PHE A 16 -11.10 -18.37 -98.98
N PHE A 17 -11.22 -19.69 -98.98
CA PHE A 17 -12.39 -20.39 -98.42
C PHE A 17 -12.02 -21.18 -97.16
N MET A 18 -11.44 -20.48 -96.17
CA MET A 18 -11.60 -20.91 -94.79
C MET A 18 -13.04 -20.60 -94.42
N ILE A 19 -13.95 -21.56 -94.65
CA ILE A 19 -15.30 -21.50 -94.10
C ILE A 19 -15.11 -21.47 -92.59
N ASN A 20 -15.33 -20.31 -91.98
CA ASN A 20 -15.44 -20.23 -90.52
C ASN A 20 -16.73 -20.98 -90.16
N VAL A 21 -16.58 -22.25 -89.79
CA VAL A 21 -17.67 -23.00 -89.18
C VAL A 21 -17.75 -22.52 -87.74
N SER A 22 -18.68 -21.61 -87.47
CA SER A 22 -18.99 -21.16 -86.11
C SER A 22 -19.79 -22.25 -85.41
N ALA A 23 -19.11 -23.21 -84.79
CA ALA A 23 -19.78 -24.17 -83.91
C ALA A 23 -20.10 -23.52 -82.57
N SER A 24 -21.31 -23.73 -82.05
CA SER A 24 -21.64 -23.35 -80.67
C SER A 24 -20.67 -24.04 -79.69
N SER A 25 -20.22 -23.29 -78.67
CA SER A 25 -19.20 -23.76 -77.73
C SER A 25 -19.68 -23.63 -76.29
N GLY A 26 -19.43 -24.66 -75.49
CA GLY A 26 -19.71 -24.68 -74.07
C GLY A 26 -18.50 -25.05 -73.21
N LYS A 27 -18.71 -24.99 -71.90
CA LYS A 27 -17.73 -25.37 -70.88
C LYS A 27 -18.41 -26.12 -69.75
N ILE A 28 -17.84 -27.27 -69.38
CA ILE A 28 -18.14 -27.92 -68.11
C ILE A 28 -16.99 -27.63 -67.14
N SER A 29 -17.29 -26.88 -66.09
CA SER A 29 -16.35 -26.57 -65.01
C SER A 29 -16.69 -27.34 -63.74
N ILE A 30 -15.67 -27.91 -63.11
CA ILE A 30 -15.74 -28.60 -61.82
C ILE A 30 -15.02 -27.74 -60.77
N SER A 31 -15.67 -27.47 -59.65
CA SER A 31 -15.13 -26.69 -58.54
C SER A 31 -15.45 -27.33 -57.18
N SER A 32 -14.54 -27.17 -56.22
CA SER A 32 -14.62 -27.69 -54.84
C SER A 32 -13.47 -27.13 -54.00
N SER A 33 -13.39 -27.46 -52.71
CA SER A 33 -12.11 -27.36 -51.97
C SER A 33 -11.04 -28.25 -52.63
N SER A 34 -9.77 -27.90 -52.46
CA SER A 34 -8.66 -28.69 -53.02
C SER A 34 -8.16 -29.77 -52.04
N THR A 35 -8.35 -29.56 -50.74
CA THR A 35 -7.96 -30.48 -49.67
C THR A 35 -9.21 -30.95 -48.91
N VAL A 36 -9.24 -32.23 -48.55
CA VAL A 36 -10.35 -32.86 -47.80
C VAL A 36 -9.79 -33.85 -46.78
N VAL A 37 -10.26 -33.77 -45.54
CA VAL A 37 -9.87 -34.73 -44.49
C VAL A 37 -10.58 -36.07 -44.73
N VAL A 38 -9.85 -37.19 -44.59
CA VAL A 38 -10.41 -38.54 -44.69
C VAL A 38 -11.58 -38.70 -43.70
N GLY A 39 -12.69 -39.26 -44.18
CA GLY A 39 -13.94 -39.38 -43.43
C GLY A 39 -14.90 -38.20 -43.61
N ASN A 40 -14.41 -37.01 -43.98
CA ASN A 40 -15.26 -35.85 -44.24
C ASN A 40 -15.89 -35.89 -45.63
N THR A 41 -16.91 -35.05 -45.85
CA THR A 41 -17.61 -34.92 -47.13
C THR A 41 -17.19 -33.64 -47.84
N VAL A 42 -16.80 -33.74 -49.11
CA VAL A 42 -16.56 -32.61 -50.01
C VAL A 42 -17.75 -32.40 -50.93
N THR A 43 -18.15 -31.14 -51.11
CA THR A 43 -19.15 -30.76 -52.12
C THR A 43 -18.44 -30.31 -53.39
N VAL A 44 -18.82 -30.92 -54.50
CA VAL A 44 -18.29 -30.69 -55.84
C VAL A 44 -19.39 -30.07 -56.68
N THR A 45 -19.12 -28.89 -57.20
CA THR A 45 -20.03 -28.12 -58.03
C THR A 45 -19.61 -28.26 -59.48
N VAL A 46 -20.52 -28.75 -60.31
CA VAL A 46 -20.33 -28.94 -61.75
C VAL A 46 -21.24 -27.98 -62.48
N THR A 47 -20.66 -27.11 -63.30
CA THR A 47 -21.41 -26.10 -64.05
C THR A 47 -21.18 -26.27 -65.54
N LEU A 48 -22.24 -26.55 -66.27
CA LEU A 48 -22.29 -26.45 -67.73
C LEU A 48 -22.67 -25.01 -68.08
N SER A 49 -21.90 -24.36 -68.93
CA SER A 49 -22.15 -23.00 -69.41
C SER A 49 -21.90 -22.87 -70.92
N SER A 50 -22.65 -21.99 -71.59
CA SER A 50 -22.52 -21.70 -73.03
C SER A 50 -22.80 -20.23 -73.31
N SER A 51 -22.33 -19.72 -74.44
CA SER A 51 -22.67 -18.38 -74.95
C SER A 51 -24.07 -18.34 -75.59
N THR A 52 -24.56 -19.48 -76.10
CA THR A 52 -25.91 -19.66 -76.65
C THR A 52 -26.81 -20.42 -75.68
N ALA A 53 -28.11 -20.45 -75.95
CA ALA A 53 -29.06 -21.25 -75.17
C ALA A 53 -28.79 -22.74 -75.38
N LEU A 54 -28.78 -23.51 -74.28
CA LEU A 54 -28.64 -24.95 -74.27
C LEU A 54 -29.96 -25.61 -74.70
N GLY A 55 -29.89 -26.63 -75.54
CA GLY A 55 -31.04 -27.41 -76.01
C GLY A 55 -31.26 -28.64 -75.16
N ALA A 56 -30.35 -29.60 -75.26
CA ALA A 56 -30.33 -30.81 -74.45
C ALA A 56 -28.89 -31.13 -74.06
N TRP A 57 -28.69 -31.69 -72.87
CA TRP A 57 -27.37 -32.11 -72.44
C TRP A 57 -27.42 -33.38 -71.61
N GLU A 58 -26.41 -34.19 -71.87
CA GLU A 58 -26.10 -35.40 -71.15
C GLU A 58 -24.60 -35.44 -70.88
N PHE A 59 -24.19 -35.73 -69.65
CA PHE A 59 -22.77 -35.94 -69.33
C PHE A 59 -22.60 -36.74 -68.04
N ASN A 60 -21.46 -37.42 -67.91
CA ASN A 60 -21.08 -38.11 -66.68
C ASN A 60 -19.89 -37.46 -65.98
N ILE A 61 -19.88 -37.61 -64.65
CA ILE A 61 -18.75 -37.26 -63.79
C ILE A 61 -18.09 -38.55 -63.30
N ASP A 62 -16.80 -38.67 -63.60
CA ASP A 62 -15.96 -39.79 -63.21
C ASP A 62 -15.16 -39.45 -61.96
N TYR A 63 -15.01 -40.44 -61.08
CA TYR A 63 -14.23 -40.37 -59.86
C TYR A 63 -13.67 -41.74 -59.49
N ASP A 64 -12.57 -41.78 -58.74
CA ASP A 64 -12.00 -43.03 -58.22
C ASP A 64 -12.74 -43.46 -56.94
N SER A 65 -13.49 -44.56 -57.03
CA SER A 65 -14.28 -45.12 -55.91
C SER A 65 -13.44 -45.69 -54.77
N SER A 66 -12.14 -45.91 -54.99
CA SER A 66 -11.21 -46.29 -53.93
C SER A 66 -10.82 -45.12 -53.02
N TYR A 67 -10.99 -43.88 -53.48
CA TYR A 67 -10.70 -42.65 -52.72
C TYR A 67 -11.96 -41.93 -52.26
N LEU A 68 -13.04 -41.99 -53.03
CA LEU A 68 -14.27 -41.24 -52.78
C LEU A 68 -15.48 -42.15 -52.83
N ARG A 69 -16.51 -41.83 -52.05
CA ARG A 69 -17.83 -42.45 -52.16
C ARG A 69 -18.88 -41.38 -52.38
N LEU A 70 -19.64 -41.45 -53.46
CA LEU A 70 -20.79 -40.57 -53.66
C LEU A 70 -21.81 -40.78 -52.54
N THR A 71 -22.22 -39.70 -51.87
CA THR A 71 -23.23 -39.74 -50.80
C THR A 71 -24.54 -39.09 -51.22
N SER A 72 -24.49 -38.07 -52.09
CA SER A 72 -25.69 -37.47 -52.68
C SER A 72 -25.33 -36.72 -53.96
N SER A 73 -26.31 -36.54 -54.85
CA SER A 73 -26.18 -35.75 -56.07
C SER A 73 -27.50 -35.05 -56.39
N THR A 74 -27.43 -33.91 -57.08
CA THR A 74 -28.61 -33.23 -57.64
C THR A 74 -29.02 -33.75 -59.01
N SER A 75 -28.37 -34.81 -59.52
CA SER A 75 -28.88 -35.53 -60.70
C SER A 75 -30.25 -36.15 -60.37
N GLU A 76 -31.10 -36.31 -61.38
CA GLU A 76 -32.44 -36.91 -61.23
C GLU A 76 -32.42 -38.31 -60.60
N ASN A 77 -31.38 -39.10 -60.89
CA ASN A 77 -31.20 -40.47 -60.36
C ASN A 77 -30.28 -40.56 -59.12
N GLY A 78 -29.86 -39.42 -58.55
CA GLY A 78 -28.91 -39.37 -57.43
C GLY A 78 -27.49 -39.88 -57.72
N GLY A 79 -27.14 -40.15 -58.98
CA GLY A 79 -25.83 -40.64 -59.43
C GLY A 79 -24.89 -39.55 -59.97
N THR A 80 -23.92 -39.94 -60.80
CA THR A 80 -22.96 -39.03 -61.43
C THR A 80 -23.28 -38.71 -62.90
N TYR A 81 -24.42 -39.21 -63.37
CA TYR A 81 -24.91 -39.00 -64.72
C TYR A 81 -26.00 -37.93 -64.71
N PHE A 82 -25.83 -36.91 -65.55
CA PHE A 82 -26.72 -35.77 -65.64
C PHE A 82 -27.35 -35.74 -67.02
N VAL A 83 -28.67 -35.67 -67.05
CA VAL A 83 -29.46 -35.49 -68.25
C VAL A 83 -30.50 -34.41 -67.99
N ASN A 84 -30.65 -33.46 -68.91
CA ASN A 84 -31.68 -32.41 -68.82
C ASN A 84 -31.84 -31.68 -70.16
N TYR A 85 -32.82 -30.79 -70.23
CA TYR A 85 -33.11 -29.98 -71.42
C TYR A 85 -33.34 -28.51 -71.04
N GLY A 86 -33.08 -27.62 -71.98
CA GLY A 86 -33.25 -26.18 -71.82
C GLY A 86 -34.67 -25.70 -72.13
N ASP A 87 -34.88 -24.41 -71.93
CA ASP A 87 -36.15 -23.71 -72.14
C ASP A 87 -36.05 -22.60 -73.22
N GLY A 88 -34.99 -22.63 -74.03
CA GLY A 88 -34.65 -21.60 -75.01
C GLY A 88 -33.99 -20.35 -74.42
N LYS A 89 -33.80 -20.29 -73.10
CA LYS A 89 -33.13 -19.18 -72.41
C LYS A 89 -31.95 -19.63 -71.56
N THR A 90 -31.98 -20.88 -71.09
CA THR A 90 -30.97 -21.46 -70.21
C THR A 90 -29.61 -21.50 -70.91
N LYS A 91 -28.66 -20.70 -70.40
CA LYS A 91 -27.26 -20.70 -70.87
C LYS A 91 -26.29 -21.35 -69.89
N SER A 92 -26.77 -21.71 -68.71
CA SER A 92 -25.96 -22.30 -67.66
C SER A 92 -26.82 -23.17 -66.74
N LYS A 93 -26.27 -24.31 -66.32
CA LYS A 93 -26.88 -25.20 -65.33
C LYS A 93 -25.81 -25.71 -64.38
N THR A 94 -26.12 -25.70 -63.09
CA THR A 94 -25.22 -26.17 -62.03
C THR A 94 -25.81 -27.39 -61.33
N TYR A 95 -24.93 -28.35 -61.06
CA TYR A 95 -25.19 -29.56 -60.31
C TYR A 95 -24.22 -29.66 -59.14
N THR A 96 -24.63 -30.35 -58.08
CA THR A 96 -23.77 -30.60 -56.92
C THR A 96 -23.72 -32.09 -56.61
N LEU A 97 -22.52 -32.58 -56.35
CA LEU A 97 -22.24 -33.92 -55.87
C LEU A 97 -21.53 -33.83 -54.52
N LYS A 98 -21.93 -34.68 -53.57
CA LYS A 98 -21.25 -34.80 -52.28
C LYS A 98 -20.51 -36.13 -52.24
N PHE A 99 -19.23 -36.08 -51.91
CA PHE A 99 -18.38 -37.25 -51.81
C PHE A 99 -17.77 -37.38 -50.43
N LYS A 100 -17.88 -38.56 -49.81
CA LYS A 100 -17.12 -38.89 -48.59
C LYS A 100 -15.71 -39.34 -48.98
N ALA A 101 -14.69 -38.74 -48.38
CA ALA A 101 -13.29 -39.16 -48.54
C ALA A 101 -13.03 -40.47 -47.76
N LEU A 102 -12.39 -41.44 -48.41
CA LEU A 102 -12.21 -42.80 -47.88
C LEU A 102 -10.78 -43.11 -47.41
N LYS A 103 -9.77 -42.59 -48.12
CA LYS A 103 -8.35 -42.81 -47.81
C LYS A 103 -7.51 -41.60 -48.21
N SER A 104 -6.34 -41.46 -47.61
CA SER A 104 -5.39 -40.41 -47.97
C SER A 104 -4.74 -40.66 -49.33
N GLY A 105 -4.26 -39.59 -49.97
CA GLY A 105 -3.65 -39.58 -51.29
C GLY A 105 -4.32 -38.58 -52.23
N THR A 106 -4.11 -38.75 -53.54
CA THR A 106 -4.62 -37.81 -54.54
C THR A 106 -5.58 -38.52 -55.47
N THR A 107 -6.71 -37.86 -55.79
CA THR A 107 -7.67 -38.33 -56.79
C THR A 107 -8.14 -37.18 -57.67
N ASN A 108 -8.71 -37.50 -58.83
CA ASN A 108 -9.29 -36.52 -59.73
C ASN A 108 -10.77 -36.78 -59.91
N ILE A 109 -11.53 -35.69 -60.03
CA ILE A 109 -12.89 -35.71 -60.54
C ILE A 109 -12.85 -35.12 -61.95
N THR A 110 -13.35 -35.88 -62.91
CA THR A 110 -13.25 -35.55 -64.34
C THR A 110 -14.60 -35.62 -65.01
N VAL A 111 -14.74 -34.86 -66.10
CA VAL A 111 -15.88 -34.99 -67.01
C VAL A 111 -15.60 -36.13 -67.99
N GLY A 112 -16.46 -37.14 -68.01
CA GLY A 112 -16.34 -38.31 -68.89
C GLY A 112 -16.89 -38.05 -70.29
N SER A 113 -17.73 -38.98 -70.75
CA SER A 113 -18.59 -38.81 -71.92
C SER A 113 -19.61 -37.68 -71.72
N TYR A 114 -19.94 -37.03 -72.82
CA TYR A 114 -20.94 -35.99 -72.89
C TYR A 114 -21.53 -35.94 -74.30
N ASP A 115 -22.80 -35.60 -74.39
CA ASP A 115 -23.53 -35.25 -75.60
C ASP A 115 -24.34 -33.99 -75.30
N ILE A 116 -23.97 -32.87 -75.93
CA ILE A 116 -24.54 -31.56 -75.61
C ILE A 116 -24.89 -30.83 -76.89
N TYR A 117 -26.13 -30.36 -76.95
CA TYR A 117 -26.69 -29.66 -78.09
C TYR A 117 -27.12 -28.26 -77.67
N ASP A 118 -26.99 -27.30 -78.58
CA ASP A 118 -27.60 -26.00 -78.41
C ASP A 118 -29.11 -26.06 -78.68
N TRP A 119 -29.80 -24.94 -78.49
CA TRP A 119 -31.25 -24.85 -78.67
C TRP A 119 -31.74 -25.17 -80.09
N ASN A 120 -30.86 -25.04 -81.10
CA ASN A 120 -31.17 -25.37 -82.49
C ASN A 120 -30.87 -26.85 -82.80
N GLU A 121 -30.64 -27.67 -81.79
CA GLU A 121 -30.31 -29.09 -81.88
C GLU A 121 -28.95 -29.36 -82.56
N GLU A 122 -28.04 -28.37 -82.57
CA GLU A 122 -26.68 -28.54 -83.10
C GLU A 122 -25.71 -28.98 -82.00
N SER A 123 -24.85 -29.96 -82.31
CA SER A 123 -23.85 -30.46 -81.37
C SER A 123 -22.85 -29.36 -80.99
N MET A 124 -22.56 -29.23 -79.69
CA MET A 124 -21.65 -28.22 -79.18
C MET A 124 -20.23 -28.76 -78.94
N SER A 125 -19.23 -27.92 -79.19
CA SER A 125 -17.85 -28.18 -78.74
C SER A 125 -17.71 -27.83 -77.25
N ILE A 126 -17.32 -28.81 -76.43
CA ILE A 126 -17.25 -28.63 -74.96
C ILE A 126 -15.81 -28.61 -74.47
N SER A 127 -15.43 -27.51 -73.82
CA SER A 127 -14.22 -27.46 -72.99
C SER A 127 -14.50 -28.08 -71.62
N LYS A 128 -13.63 -29.02 -71.20
CA LYS A 128 -13.80 -29.77 -69.95
C LYS A 128 -12.72 -29.37 -68.95
N SER A 129 -13.10 -29.13 -67.70
CA SER A 129 -12.14 -29.05 -66.60
C SER A 129 -12.07 -30.36 -65.82
N ASN A 130 -10.96 -30.58 -65.14
CA ASN A 130 -10.84 -31.58 -64.09
C ASN A 130 -10.68 -30.87 -62.74
N LYS A 131 -10.91 -31.60 -61.65
CA LYS A 131 -10.57 -31.13 -60.31
C LYS A 131 -9.76 -32.20 -59.57
N LYS A 132 -8.50 -31.86 -59.29
CA LYS A 132 -7.63 -32.62 -58.40
C LYS A 132 -8.04 -32.37 -56.94
N LEU A 133 -8.16 -33.45 -56.17
CA LEU A 133 -8.38 -33.44 -54.73
C LEU A 133 -7.19 -34.10 -54.04
N THR A 134 -6.67 -33.43 -53.02
CA THR A 134 -5.72 -34.00 -52.06
C THR A 134 -6.50 -34.42 -50.82
N LEU A 135 -6.48 -35.72 -50.52
CA LEU A 135 -7.11 -36.31 -49.34
C LEU A 135 -6.02 -36.60 -48.32
N MET A 136 -6.24 -36.21 -47.08
CA MET A 136 -5.26 -36.41 -46.01
C MET A 136 -5.94 -36.75 -44.68
N THR A 137 -5.25 -37.44 -43.78
CA THR A 137 -5.74 -37.66 -42.42
C THR A 137 -5.75 -36.32 -41.65
N GLN A 138 -6.43 -36.30 -40.50
CA GLN A 138 -6.41 -35.13 -39.62
C GLN A 138 -4.96 -34.82 -39.16
N GLU A 139 -4.21 -35.85 -38.79
CA GLU A 139 -2.81 -35.74 -38.38
C GLU A 139 -1.90 -35.24 -39.51
N GLU A 140 -2.08 -35.74 -40.74
CA GLU A 140 -1.33 -35.24 -41.91
C GLU A 140 -1.64 -33.76 -42.18
N LEU A 141 -2.89 -33.32 -41.98
CA LEU A 141 -3.28 -31.92 -42.15
C LEU A 141 -2.62 -31.05 -41.08
N GLU A 142 -2.68 -31.45 -39.82
CA GLU A 142 -2.04 -30.74 -38.71
C GLU A 142 -0.51 -30.70 -38.86
N ALA A 143 0.10 -31.79 -39.32
CA ALA A 143 1.53 -31.83 -39.62
C ALA A 143 1.93 -30.94 -40.82
N SER A 144 0.98 -30.55 -41.66
CA SER A 144 1.21 -29.63 -42.78
C SER A 144 1.13 -28.15 -42.38
N TYR A 145 0.63 -27.85 -41.17
CA TYR A 145 0.54 -26.48 -40.69
C TYR A 145 1.93 -25.86 -40.49
N SER A 146 2.03 -24.57 -40.81
CA SER A 146 3.25 -23.82 -40.60
C SER A 146 3.65 -23.82 -39.13
N LYS A 147 4.95 -23.98 -38.88
CA LYS A 147 5.58 -23.88 -37.55
C LYS A 147 6.26 -22.52 -37.33
N ASP A 148 6.10 -21.60 -38.29
CA ASP A 148 6.77 -20.32 -38.26
C ASP A 148 6.01 -19.34 -37.36
N ASN A 149 6.54 -19.20 -36.14
CA ASN A 149 6.11 -18.24 -35.12
C ASN A 149 7.08 -17.07 -34.99
N ASN A 150 7.83 -16.71 -36.04
CA ASN A 150 8.72 -15.55 -35.98
C ASN A 150 8.00 -14.24 -36.32
N LEU A 151 8.42 -13.15 -35.69
CA LEU A 151 8.17 -11.80 -36.20
C LEU A 151 9.10 -11.49 -37.37
N LYS A 152 8.60 -10.70 -38.31
CA LYS A 152 9.31 -10.06 -39.42
C LYS A 152 9.72 -8.62 -39.08
N GLY A 153 9.04 -7.99 -38.12
CA GLY A 153 9.35 -6.65 -37.64
C GLY A 153 8.63 -6.34 -36.34
N LEU A 154 9.23 -5.48 -35.54
CA LEU A 154 8.66 -4.93 -34.32
C LEU A 154 8.97 -3.43 -34.27
N THR A 155 7.95 -2.60 -34.10
CA THR A 155 8.07 -1.14 -34.00
C THR A 155 7.24 -0.63 -32.83
N VAL A 156 7.74 0.39 -32.13
CA VAL A 156 7.03 1.04 -31.03
C VAL A 156 6.87 2.53 -31.35
N LYS A 157 5.67 3.07 -31.13
CA LYS A 157 5.33 4.46 -31.41
C LYS A 157 4.67 5.14 -30.21
N VAL A 158 4.88 6.46 -30.11
CA VAL A 158 4.12 7.36 -29.23
C VAL A 158 3.59 8.48 -30.10
N GLY A 159 2.26 8.54 -30.28
CA GLY A 159 1.65 9.43 -31.27
C GLY A 159 2.12 9.08 -32.68
N GLU A 160 2.70 10.05 -33.40
CA GLU A 160 3.23 9.85 -34.76
C GLU A 160 4.72 9.46 -34.78
N GLU A 161 5.41 9.51 -33.63
CA GLU A 161 6.85 9.28 -33.53
C GLU A 161 7.17 7.81 -33.28
N SER A 162 8.20 7.29 -33.95
CA SER A 162 8.71 5.92 -33.75
C SER A 162 9.96 5.93 -32.89
N TYR A 163 10.10 4.92 -32.03
CA TYR A 163 11.20 4.79 -31.08
C TYR A 163 12.04 3.56 -31.42
N ASP A 164 13.36 3.71 -31.36
CA ASP A 164 14.30 2.65 -31.70
C ASP A 164 14.35 1.58 -30.60
N LEU A 165 14.40 0.31 -31.04
CA LEU A 165 14.60 -0.84 -30.17
C LEU A 165 16.10 -1.03 -29.89
N ASP A 166 16.41 -1.42 -28.65
CA ASP A 166 17.72 -1.90 -28.23
C ASP A 166 17.61 -3.35 -27.73
N PRO A 167 18.20 -4.33 -28.44
CA PRO A 167 18.93 -4.19 -29.70
C PRO A 167 18.00 -3.91 -30.90
N VAL A 168 18.58 -3.53 -32.04
CA VAL A 168 17.84 -3.45 -33.32
C VAL A 168 17.16 -4.79 -33.60
N PHE A 169 15.93 -4.75 -34.12
CA PHE A 169 15.12 -5.94 -34.33
C PHE A 169 15.85 -7.04 -35.14
N ASP A 170 15.86 -8.25 -34.56
CA ASP A 170 16.29 -9.49 -35.18
C ASP A 170 15.36 -10.63 -34.75
N LYS A 171 14.85 -11.42 -35.70
CA LYS A 171 13.83 -12.45 -35.43
C LYS A 171 14.21 -13.50 -34.37
N ASP A 172 15.52 -13.71 -34.13
CA ASP A 172 16.04 -14.69 -33.18
C ASP A 172 16.32 -14.07 -31.79
N THR A 173 16.26 -12.73 -31.67
CA THR A 173 16.33 -12.02 -30.39
C THR A 173 14.95 -11.94 -29.74
N LEU A 174 14.87 -12.35 -28.47
CA LEU A 174 13.60 -12.48 -27.73
C LEU A 174 13.36 -11.37 -26.71
N GLU A 175 14.33 -10.51 -26.41
CA GLU A 175 14.17 -9.39 -25.47
C GLU A 175 14.58 -8.09 -26.14
N TYR A 176 13.73 -7.08 -26.05
CA TYR A 176 13.94 -5.73 -26.58
C TYR A 176 13.65 -4.70 -25.52
N LYS A 177 14.41 -3.62 -25.53
CA LYS A 177 14.19 -2.43 -24.72
C LYS A 177 13.87 -1.26 -25.62
N VAL A 178 12.94 -0.41 -25.19
CA VAL A 178 12.65 0.86 -25.84
C VAL A 178 12.49 1.93 -24.75
N THR A 179 13.06 3.10 -24.97
CA THR A 179 12.92 4.22 -24.05
C THR A 179 12.03 5.27 -24.69
N VAL A 180 10.97 5.67 -23.98
CA VAL A 180 9.98 6.66 -24.42
C VAL A 180 9.96 7.85 -23.44
N PRO A 181 9.45 9.03 -23.83
CA PRO A 181 9.50 10.23 -23.00
C PRO A 181 8.57 10.14 -21.79
N THR A 182 8.90 10.89 -20.74
CA THR A 182 8.05 11.05 -19.55
C THR A 182 6.65 11.52 -19.89
N GLY A 183 5.67 11.05 -19.10
CA GLY A 183 4.26 11.35 -19.32
C GLY A 183 3.61 10.52 -20.42
N THR A 184 4.36 9.64 -21.12
CA THR A 184 3.76 8.63 -22.00
C THR A 184 2.89 7.70 -21.17
N THR A 185 1.59 7.69 -21.46
CA THR A 185 0.60 6.79 -20.82
C THR A 185 0.21 5.63 -21.73
N THR A 186 0.51 5.72 -23.03
CA THR A 186 0.13 4.72 -24.03
C THR A 186 1.22 4.66 -25.10
N VAL A 187 1.57 3.44 -25.49
CA VAL A 187 2.44 3.15 -26.65
C VAL A 187 1.68 2.33 -27.67
N GLN A 188 1.92 2.56 -28.95
CA GLN A 188 1.43 1.72 -30.03
C GLN A 188 2.52 0.74 -30.46
N ILE A 189 2.24 -0.55 -30.38
CA ILE A 189 3.15 -1.63 -30.77
C ILE A 189 2.67 -2.21 -32.11
N GLU A 190 3.55 -2.19 -33.10
CA GLU A 190 3.31 -2.83 -34.40
C GLU A 190 4.20 -4.07 -34.52
N ALA A 191 3.61 -5.26 -34.35
CA ALA A 191 4.30 -6.54 -34.49
C ALA A 191 3.89 -7.24 -35.81
N LEU A 192 4.82 -7.33 -36.76
CA LEU A 192 4.57 -7.91 -38.07
C LEU A 192 4.92 -9.40 -38.08
N LYS A 193 3.93 -10.26 -38.24
CA LYS A 193 4.14 -11.72 -38.40
C LYS A 193 4.93 -12.07 -39.68
N ASN A 194 5.86 -13.02 -39.59
CA ASN A 194 6.58 -13.53 -40.76
C ASN A 194 5.70 -14.44 -41.62
N ASP A 195 4.93 -15.32 -40.98
CA ASP A 195 3.93 -16.16 -41.65
C ASP A 195 2.54 -15.52 -41.58
N SER A 196 1.87 -15.39 -42.74
CA SER A 196 0.53 -14.81 -42.82
C SER A 196 -0.55 -15.60 -42.06
N THR A 197 -0.32 -16.89 -41.82
CA THR A 197 -1.22 -17.80 -41.09
C THR A 197 -1.02 -17.78 -39.58
N ALA A 198 0.06 -17.16 -39.09
CA ALA A 198 0.28 -16.95 -37.66
C ALA A 198 -0.65 -15.86 -37.09
N THR A 199 -0.78 -15.86 -35.77
CA THR A 199 -1.45 -14.80 -34.99
C THR A 199 -0.48 -14.15 -34.02
N VAL A 200 -0.71 -12.88 -33.71
CA VAL A 200 0.08 -12.12 -32.72
C VAL A 200 -0.87 -11.61 -31.65
N ASN A 201 -0.41 -11.65 -30.40
CA ASN A 201 -1.04 -11.04 -29.24
C ASN A 201 -0.01 -10.15 -28.52
N GLY A 202 -0.46 -9.07 -27.88
CA GLY A 202 0.41 -8.10 -27.23
C GLY A 202 0.87 -6.93 -28.12
N ASP A 203 0.28 -6.80 -29.32
CA ASP A 203 0.40 -5.65 -30.21
C ASP A 203 -0.83 -4.70 -30.13
N GLY A 204 -0.74 -3.53 -30.75
CA GLY A 204 -1.75 -2.47 -30.67
C GLY A 204 -1.43 -1.40 -29.61
N ASP A 205 -2.45 -0.72 -29.11
CA ASP A 205 -2.30 0.34 -28.12
C ASP A 205 -2.24 -0.25 -26.70
N ILE A 206 -1.12 -0.08 -26.01
CA ILE A 206 -0.85 -0.62 -24.68
C ILE A 206 -0.63 0.52 -23.69
N GLU A 207 -1.33 0.49 -22.56
CA GLU A 207 -1.11 1.43 -21.47
C GLU A 207 0.23 1.16 -20.76
N VAL A 208 0.94 2.23 -20.46
CA VAL A 208 2.23 2.20 -19.76
C VAL A 208 2.25 3.21 -18.64
N THR A 209 3.05 2.91 -17.61
CA THR A 209 3.29 3.80 -16.46
C THR A 209 4.74 4.26 -16.44
N GLU A 210 5.05 5.28 -15.64
CA GLU A 210 6.44 5.71 -15.50
C GLU A 210 7.36 4.55 -15.03
N GLY A 211 8.57 4.48 -15.57
CA GLY A 211 9.51 3.39 -15.32
C GLY A 211 9.37 2.21 -16.28
N LEU A 212 9.75 1.01 -15.80
CA LEU A 212 9.83 -0.20 -16.62
C LEU A 212 8.48 -0.91 -16.73
N ASN A 213 8.00 -1.08 -17.97
CA ASN A 213 6.80 -1.85 -18.30
C ASN A 213 7.22 -3.05 -19.14
N THR A 214 6.87 -4.26 -18.74
CA THR A 214 7.23 -5.48 -19.48
C THR A 214 6.01 -6.02 -20.21
N ILE A 215 6.09 -6.09 -21.54
CA ILE A 215 4.98 -6.43 -22.43
C ILE A 215 5.35 -7.71 -23.20
N PRO A 216 4.65 -8.84 -22.98
CA PRO A 216 4.87 -10.06 -23.74
C PRO A 216 4.14 -10.00 -25.08
N ILE A 217 4.87 -10.16 -26.18
CA ILE A 217 4.33 -10.26 -27.53
C ILE A 217 4.41 -11.72 -27.96
N VAL A 218 3.26 -12.39 -28.02
CA VAL A 218 3.18 -13.83 -28.31
C VAL A 218 2.78 -14.05 -29.76
N VAL A 219 3.63 -14.75 -30.51
CA VAL A 219 3.34 -15.19 -31.87
C VAL A 219 2.98 -16.68 -31.82
N THR A 220 1.78 -17.01 -32.28
CA THR A 220 1.30 -18.40 -32.37
C THR A 220 1.30 -18.80 -33.85
N ALA A 221 2.10 -19.82 -34.20
CA ALA A 221 2.12 -20.39 -35.54
C ALA A 221 0.81 -21.16 -35.84
N GLN A 222 0.58 -21.48 -37.12
CA GLN A 222 -0.62 -22.20 -37.54
C GLN A 222 -0.78 -23.58 -36.86
N ASN A 223 0.34 -24.23 -36.55
CA ASN A 223 0.34 -25.52 -35.84
C ASN A 223 0.15 -25.39 -34.33
N GLY A 224 0.07 -24.17 -33.80
CA GLY A 224 -0.05 -23.89 -32.37
C GLY A 224 1.27 -23.68 -31.63
N ASP A 225 2.42 -23.80 -32.30
CA ASP A 225 3.72 -23.51 -31.65
C ASP A 225 3.81 -22.01 -31.33
N GLU A 226 4.20 -21.67 -30.10
CA GLU A 226 4.30 -20.28 -29.65
C GLU A 226 5.75 -19.81 -29.51
N LYS A 227 5.96 -18.53 -29.79
CA LYS A 227 7.20 -17.81 -29.50
C LYS A 227 6.86 -16.45 -28.90
N THR A 228 7.51 -16.15 -27.78
CA THR A 228 7.30 -14.89 -27.06
C THR A 228 8.49 -13.97 -27.24
N TYR A 229 8.22 -12.74 -27.67
CA TYR A 229 9.14 -11.62 -27.67
C TYR A 229 8.78 -10.70 -26.50
N THR A 230 9.73 -10.46 -25.60
CA THR A 230 9.56 -9.58 -24.44
C THR A 230 9.99 -8.17 -24.81
N LEU A 231 9.05 -7.22 -24.78
CA LEU A 231 9.34 -5.80 -24.95
C LEU A 231 9.32 -5.11 -23.58
N ILE A 232 10.42 -4.46 -23.22
CA ILE A 232 10.55 -3.65 -22.02
C ILE A 232 10.48 -2.17 -22.44
N VAL A 233 9.38 -1.51 -22.11
CA VAL A 233 9.18 -0.09 -22.35
C VAL A 233 9.60 0.67 -21.09
N ASN A 234 10.68 1.43 -21.18
CA ASN A 234 11.12 2.36 -20.15
C ASN A 234 10.56 3.75 -20.44
N VAL A 235 9.61 4.20 -19.62
CA VAL A 235 9.13 5.58 -19.67
C VAL A 235 10.07 6.44 -18.82
N GLU A 236 11.02 7.10 -19.47
CA GLU A 236 12.09 7.86 -18.82
C GLU A 236 11.86 9.38 -18.88
N ASP A 237 12.13 10.07 -17.77
CA ASP A 237 12.26 11.53 -17.77
C ASP A 237 13.55 11.94 -18.45
N GLN A 238 13.44 12.33 -19.72
CA GLN A 238 14.53 12.82 -20.54
C GLN A 238 15.13 14.14 -20.02
N ASN A 239 14.43 14.86 -19.13
CA ASN A 239 14.88 16.15 -18.61
C ASN A 239 14.74 16.23 -17.08
N PRO A 240 15.32 15.31 -16.29
CA PRO A 240 15.05 15.23 -14.86
C PRO A 240 15.46 16.51 -14.15
N ILE A 241 14.57 17.04 -13.31
CA ILE A 241 14.90 18.20 -12.45
C ILE A 241 15.42 17.62 -11.15
N ASN A 242 16.75 17.60 -11.00
CA ASN A 242 17.40 17.09 -9.81
C ASN A 242 17.61 18.20 -8.79
N VAL A 243 17.28 17.91 -7.53
CA VAL A 243 17.43 18.83 -6.40
C VAL A 243 18.16 18.12 -5.27
N THR A 244 18.98 18.85 -4.53
CA THR A 244 19.72 18.30 -3.38
C THR A 244 19.22 18.97 -2.10
N ILE A 245 18.74 18.16 -1.15
CA ILE A 245 18.26 18.60 0.16
C ILE A 245 19.07 17.86 1.21
N ASP A 246 19.76 18.60 2.10
CA ASP A 246 20.59 18.05 3.16
C ASP A 246 21.59 16.96 2.70
N GLY A 247 22.13 17.11 1.48
CA GLY A 247 23.10 16.19 0.89
C GLY A 247 22.50 14.92 0.27
N LYS A 248 21.17 14.78 0.21
CA LYS A 248 20.46 13.72 -0.52
C LYS A 248 19.92 14.25 -1.84
N ASN A 249 20.00 13.43 -2.90
CA ASN A 249 19.46 13.78 -4.20
C ASN A 249 18.01 13.36 -4.32
N TYR A 250 17.25 14.20 -5.00
CA TYR A 250 15.86 13.96 -5.34
C TYR A 250 15.61 14.40 -6.78
N THR A 251 14.60 13.82 -7.40
CA THR A 251 14.07 14.27 -8.70
C THR A 251 12.66 14.80 -8.51
N VAL A 252 12.36 15.98 -9.06
CA VAL A 252 11.00 16.54 -9.04
C VAL A 252 10.07 15.65 -9.88
N VAL A 253 8.94 15.27 -9.29
CA VAL A 253 7.92 14.46 -9.95
C VAL A 253 7.07 15.35 -10.86
N LYS A 254 7.03 15.02 -12.16
CA LYS A 254 6.31 15.78 -13.18
C LYS A 254 4.95 15.20 -13.54
N SER A 255 4.68 13.95 -13.17
CA SER A 255 3.38 13.32 -13.38
C SER A 255 2.50 13.45 -12.15
N LYS A 256 1.33 14.05 -12.33
CA LYS A 256 0.29 14.16 -11.30
C LYS A 256 -0.20 12.79 -10.83
N THR A 257 -0.24 11.78 -11.70
CA THR A 257 -0.81 10.46 -11.37
C THR A 257 -0.03 9.70 -10.30
N LEU A 258 1.23 10.12 -10.05
CA LEU A 258 2.09 9.56 -9.01
C LEU A 258 1.95 10.28 -7.66
N LEU A 259 1.10 11.30 -7.58
CA LEU A 259 0.94 12.15 -6.40
C LEU A 259 -0.44 11.96 -5.78
N THR A 260 -0.51 12.00 -4.46
CA THR A 260 -1.76 11.99 -3.71
C THR A 260 -1.95 13.33 -3.01
N ALA A 261 -3.04 14.03 -3.31
CA ALA A 261 -3.36 15.31 -2.70
C ALA A 261 -3.76 15.12 -1.22
N PRO A 262 -3.22 15.91 -0.28
CA PRO A 262 -3.76 15.95 1.07
C PRO A 262 -5.16 16.61 1.09
N VAL A 263 -6.03 16.19 2.00
CA VAL A 263 -7.48 16.54 2.01
C VAL A 263 -7.74 18.05 2.01
N THR A 264 -6.87 18.84 2.65
CA THR A 264 -7.03 20.29 2.78
C THR A 264 -6.38 21.10 1.66
N PHE A 265 -5.85 20.44 0.63
CA PHE A 265 -5.15 21.07 -0.47
C PHE A 265 -5.93 20.93 -1.77
N THR A 266 -5.81 21.92 -2.63
CA THR A 266 -6.37 21.93 -3.98
C THR A 266 -5.27 21.68 -5.01
N GLU A 267 -5.62 20.97 -6.08
CA GLU A 267 -4.69 20.71 -7.17
C GLU A 267 -4.37 21.98 -7.95
N SER A 268 -3.10 22.16 -8.30
CA SER A 268 -2.60 23.31 -9.04
C SER A 268 -1.32 22.94 -9.81
N THR A 269 -0.65 23.94 -10.36
CA THR A 269 0.68 23.80 -10.98
C THR A 269 1.59 24.91 -10.48
N VAL A 270 2.90 24.65 -10.42
CA VAL A 270 3.92 25.64 -10.09
C VAL A 270 5.07 25.55 -11.11
N LYS A 271 5.60 26.70 -11.50
CA LYS A 271 6.80 26.73 -12.36
C LYS A 271 8.05 26.43 -11.55
N ILE A 272 8.76 25.38 -11.94
CA ILE A 272 10.10 25.05 -11.45
C ILE A 272 10.98 24.94 -12.69
N ASN A 273 11.99 25.82 -12.76
CA ASN A 273 12.69 26.11 -14.03
C ASN A 273 11.67 26.49 -15.12
N ASP A 274 11.76 25.88 -16.30
CA ASP A 274 10.86 26.13 -17.43
C ASP A 274 9.65 25.17 -17.50
N PHE A 275 9.48 24.29 -16.50
CA PHE A 275 8.44 23.26 -16.51
C PHE A 275 7.27 23.61 -15.59
N ASP A 276 6.04 23.31 -16.03
CA ASP A 276 4.85 23.36 -15.20
C ASP A 276 4.74 22.05 -14.40
N ILE A 277 5.03 22.13 -13.10
CA ILE A 277 5.07 20.98 -12.19
C ILE A 277 3.73 20.85 -11.48
N PRO A 278 3.13 19.65 -11.42
CA PRO A 278 1.95 19.39 -10.61
C PRO A 278 2.20 19.74 -9.14
N ALA A 279 1.28 20.49 -8.55
CA ALA A 279 1.38 20.95 -7.17
C ALA A 279 0.05 20.84 -6.44
N PHE A 280 0.12 20.89 -5.11
CA PHE A 280 -1.06 21.02 -4.24
C PHE A 280 -0.94 22.29 -3.41
N VAL A 281 -1.97 23.13 -3.41
CA VAL A 281 -1.94 24.44 -2.75
C VAL A 281 -2.94 24.48 -1.61
N ASN A 282 -2.54 25.11 -0.51
CA ASN A 282 -3.44 25.50 0.58
C ASN A 282 -3.27 27.00 0.82
N ASP A 283 -4.25 27.79 0.37
CA ASP A 283 -4.18 29.26 0.45
C ASP A 283 -4.22 29.79 1.89
N SER A 284 -4.88 29.05 2.81
CA SER A 284 -4.96 29.45 4.22
C SER A 284 -3.62 29.33 4.94
N LEU A 285 -2.82 28.32 4.57
CA LEU A 285 -1.46 28.12 5.09
C LEU A 285 -0.40 28.82 4.24
N GLY A 286 -0.73 29.26 3.02
CA GLY A 286 0.23 29.78 2.03
C GLY A 286 1.20 28.70 1.55
N TYR A 287 0.78 27.44 1.52
CA TYR A 287 1.65 26.32 1.17
C TYR A 287 1.44 25.91 -0.29
N THR A 288 2.56 25.64 -0.98
CA THR A 288 2.59 24.94 -2.27
C THR A 288 3.40 23.67 -2.08
N LEU A 289 2.80 22.51 -2.34
CA LEU A 289 3.44 21.21 -2.23
C LEU A 289 3.75 20.66 -3.60
N VAL A 290 4.94 20.09 -3.77
CA VAL A 290 5.36 19.36 -4.97
C VAL A 290 5.89 17.99 -4.59
N GLY A 291 5.79 17.02 -5.50
CA GLY A 291 6.34 15.69 -5.28
C GLY A 291 7.83 15.65 -5.57
N LEU A 292 8.61 15.06 -4.67
CA LEU A 292 9.99 14.69 -4.92
C LEU A 292 10.16 13.17 -4.76
N LYS A 293 10.90 12.57 -5.69
CA LYS A 293 11.28 11.16 -5.69
C LYS A 293 12.73 11.03 -5.21
N ASP A 294 13.00 10.17 -4.22
CA ASP A 294 14.37 9.89 -3.76
C ASP A 294 15.10 8.87 -4.64
N GLU A 295 16.35 8.57 -4.31
CA GLU A 295 17.20 7.62 -5.03
C GLU A 295 16.65 6.18 -5.02
N ASP A 296 15.82 5.83 -4.02
CA ASP A 296 15.14 4.53 -3.91
C ASP A 296 13.80 4.51 -4.68
N GLY A 297 13.43 5.62 -5.32
CA GLY A 297 12.18 5.75 -6.08
C GLY A 297 10.95 6.10 -5.23
N LYS A 298 11.11 6.34 -3.91
CA LYS A 298 10.01 6.71 -3.03
C LYS A 298 9.63 8.18 -3.23
N ILE A 299 8.34 8.41 -3.41
CA ILE A 299 7.79 9.76 -3.60
C ILE A 299 7.26 10.30 -2.27
N SER A 300 7.55 11.57 -1.99
CA SER A 300 7.01 12.31 -0.85
C SER A 300 6.72 13.75 -1.25
N LEU A 301 5.79 14.39 -0.55
CA LEU A 301 5.46 15.79 -0.79
C LEU A 301 6.41 16.71 -0.02
N TYR A 302 6.84 17.78 -0.67
CA TYR A 302 7.69 18.82 -0.10
C TYR A 302 7.03 20.18 -0.30
N ARG A 303 7.07 21.02 0.72
CA ARG A 303 6.72 22.43 0.61
C ARG A 303 7.77 23.13 -0.24
N TYR A 304 7.32 23.75 -1.32
CA TYR A 304 8.13 24.55 -2.24
C TYR A 304 7.86 26.04 -2.02
N HIS A 305 8.91 26.79 -1.68
CA HIS A 305 8.84 28.24 -1.49
C HIS A 305 10.22 28.85 -1.71
N ASP A 306 10.30 29.91 -2.53
CA ASP A 306 11.56 30.60 -2.87
C ASP A 306 12.70 29.65 -3.26
N GLU A 307 12.42 28.71 -4.19
CA GLU A 307 13.36 27.68 -4.67
C GLU A 307 13.85 26.69 -3.58
N ASN A 308 13.29 26.75 -2.38
CA ASN A 308 13.61 25.83 -1.28
C ASN A 308 12.55 24.74 -1.14
N TYR A 309 13.01 23.57 -0.71
CA TYR A 309 12.18 22.38 -0.49
C TYR A 309 12.25 21.97 0.97
N THR A 310 11.10 21.76 1.62
CA THR A 310 11.02 21.27 3.00
C THR A 310 10.05 20.09 3.05
N LEU A 311 10.48 18.95 3.61
CA LEU A 311 9.63 17.76 3.69
C LEU A 311 8.30 18.10 4.37
N TYR A 312 7.19 17.78 3.69
CA TYR A 312 5.87 17.93 4.25
C TYR A 312 5.44 16.63 4.94
N THR A 313 4.88 16.76 6.14
CA THR A 313 4.37 15.61 6.89
C THR A 313 3.13 16.05 7.63
N GLU A 314 2.02 15.34 7.42
CA GLU A 314 0.81 15.51 8.21
C GLU A 314 0.83 14.56 9.40
N LEU A 315 0.42 15.06 10.57
CA LEU A 315 0.07 14.20 11.69
C LEU A 315 -1.40 13.81 11.55
N ASN A 316 -1.65 12.58 11.11
CA ASN A 316 -3.01 12.04 11.08
C ASN A 316 -3.35 11.42 12.44
N SER A 317 -4.00 12.18 13.32
CA SER A 317 -4.62 11.62 14.52
C SER A 317 -5.91 10.92 14.11
N LYS A 318 -5.99 9.59 14.26
CA LYS A 318 -7.21 8.83 14.01
C LYS A 318 -8.36 9.39 14.86
N SER A 319 -9.45 9.78 14.22
CA SER A 319 -10.69 10.13 14.91
C SER A 319 -11.44 8.85 15.27
N TYR A 320 -11.71 8.63 16.57
CA TYR A 320 -12.50 7.48 17.00
C TYR A 320 -13.95 7.60 16.52
N ILE A 321 -14.51 6.51 15.98
CA ILE A 321 -15.97 6.41 15.78
C ILE A 321 -16.55 5.75 17.04
N LEU A 322 -17.23 6.56 17.85
CA LEU A 322 -17.73 6.15 19.16
C LEU A 322 -19.24 5.95 19.15
N VAL A 323 -19.70 4.86 19.75
CA VAL A 323 -21.11 4.65 20.09
C VAL A 323 -21.28 4.85 21.59
N PRO A 324 -21.92 5.94 22.04
CA PRO A 324 -22.21 6.16 23.45
C PRO A 324 -23.09 5.03 24.01
N VAL A 325 -22.67 4.47 25.14
CA VAL A 325 -23.41 3.43 25.87
C VAL A 325 -23.60 3.86 27.32
N ASP A 326 -24.59 3.28 27.99
CA ASP A 326 -24.84 3.61 29.38
C ASP A 326 -23.73 3.04 30.28
N PHE A 327 -23.51 3.67 31.43
CA PHE A 327 -22.51 3.21 32.39
C PHE A 327 -22.99 1.93 33.08
N SER A 328 -22.18 0.87 33.02
CA SER A 328 -22.48 -0.41 33.69
C SER A 328 -22.39 -0.31 35.22
N LYS A 329 -21.65 0.67 35.74
CA LYS A 329 -21.48 0.95 37.17
C LYS A 329 -21.37 2.46 37.39
N GLU A 330 -21.75 2.91 38.59
CA GLU A 330 -21.48 4.31 38.96
C GLU A 330 -19.97 4.53 39.17
N LEU A 331 -19.49 5.67 38.69
CA LEU A 331 -18.11 6.08 38.83
C LEU A 331 -17.97 7.06 39.99
N ASP A 332 -16.78 7.10 40.60
CA ASP A 332 -16.43 8.05 41.67
C ASP A 332 -16.07 9.43 41.10
N TYR A 333 -17.01 9.99 40.34
CA TYR A 333 -16.91 11.28 39.66
C TYR A 333 -18.23 12.04 39.80
N ILE A 334 -18.24 13.32 39.42
CA ILE A 334 -19.42 14.17 39.53
C ILE A 334 -20.40 13.81 38.42
N LYS A 335 -21.52 13.18 38.77
CA LYS A 335 -22.58 12.80 37.82
C LYS A 335 -23.33 14.05 37.34
N THR A 336 -23.53 14.17 36.03
CA THR A 336 -24.25 15.28 35.40
C THR A 336 -24.94 14.84 34.11
N THR A 337 -25.49 15.77 33.35
CA THR A 337 -26.07 15.51 32.02
C THR A 337 -25.40 16.38 30.96
N ALA A 338 -25.10 15.82 29.81
CA ALA A 338 -24.57 16.55 28.66
C ALA A 338 -25.33 16.20 27.38
N ASP A 339 -25.36 17.14 26.44
CA ASP A 339 -25.84 16.91 25.09
C ASP A 339 -24.71 16.24 24.29
N ILE A 340 -24.97 15.04 23.79
CA ILE A 340 -24.07 14.30 22.90
C ILE A 340 -24.80 14.14 21.58
N ASN A 341 -24.40 14.92 20.58
CA ASN A 341 -24.98 14.92 19.22
C ASN A 341 -26.52 15.07 19.19
N GLY A 342 -27.07 15.97 20.00
CA GLY A 342 -28.50 16.28 20.09
C GLY A 342 -29.27 15.38 21.05
N VAL A 343 -28.60 14.47 21.76
CA VAL A 343 -29.21 13.54 22.72
C VAL A 343 -28.65 13.80 24.11
N LYS A 344 -29.53 14.12 25.07
CA LYS A 344 -29.14 14.24 26.47
C LYS A 344 -28.79 12.87 27.06
N ARG A 345 -27.61 12.75 27.65
CA ARG A 345 -27.10 11.54 28.29
C ARG A 345 -26.59 11.86 29.68
N ASP A 346 -26.72 10.89 30.59
CA ASP A 346 -26.03 10.92 31.87
C ASP A 346 -24.53 10.70 31.62
N VAL A 347 -23.71 11.58 32.17
CA VAL A 347 -22.25 11.60 32.00
C VAL A 347 -21.59 11.97 33.32
N TYR A 348 -20.27 11.93 33.38
CA TYR A 348 -19.52 12.35 34.56
C TYR A 348 -18.60 13.52 34.26
N LYS A 349 -18.20 14.25 35.30
CA LYS A 349 -17.13 15.24 35.25
C LYS A 349 -16.08 14.89 36.30
N TYR A 350 -14.81 15.09 35.97
CA TYR A 350 -13.72 14.96 36.94
C TYR A 350 -13.62 16.18 37.89
N SER A 351 -14.20 17.32 37.51
CA SER A 351 -14.30 18.54 38.32
C SER A 351 -15.52 19.36 37.90
N GLU A 352 -16.13 20.10 38.83
CA GLU A 352 -17.29 20.98 38.56
C GLU A 352 -16.98 22.00 37.45
N ASP A 353 -15.75 22.53 37.45
CA ASP A 353 -15.29 23.57 36.52
C ASP A 353 -14.85 23.01 35.15
N SER A 354 -14.90 21.69 34.94
CA SER A 354 -14.51 21.09 33.66
C SER A 354 -15.59 21.32 32.59
N ASP A 355 -15.19 21.87 31.44
CA ASP A 355 -16.03 21.93 30.23
C ASP A 355 -16.15 20.57 29.52
N PHE A 356 -15.18 19.67 29.77
CA PHE A 356 -15.19 18.31 29.26
C PHE A 356 -15.98 17.37 30.17
N VAL A 357 -16.60 16.37 29.56
CA VAL A 357 -17.35 15.30 30.25
C VAL A 357 -16.77 13.93 29.94
N ILE A 358 -16.86 13.02 30.89
CA ILE A 358 -16.50 11.62 30.74
C ILE A 358 -17.73 10.87 30.26
N ILE A 359 -17.60 10.21 29.12
CA ILE A 359 -18.62 9.36 28.50
C ILE A 359 -18.14 7.91 28.48
N ASN A 360 -19.08 6.96 28.54
CA ASN A 360 -18.81 5.57 28.24
C ASN A 360 -19.18 5.30 26.78
N ALA A 361 -18.27 4.72 26.00
CA ALA A 361 -18.52 4.45 24.60
C ALA A 361 -17.80 3.21 24.08
N ILE A 362 -18.40 2.56 23.10
CA ILE A 362 -17.76 1.50 22.33
C ILE A 362 -17.07 2.15 21.13
N ASN A 363 -15.77 1.91 20.98
CA ASN A 363 -15.07 2.24 19.75
C ASN A 363 -15.44 1.22 18.67
N LEU A 364 -16.02 1.68 17.56
CA LEU A 364 -16.45 0.79 16.48
C LEU A 364 -15.29 0.12 15.74
N GLU A 365 -14.06 0.65 15.84
CA GLU A 365 -12.90 0.05 15.17
C GLU A 365 -12.46 -1.26 15.83
N ASP A 366 -12.42 -1.31 17.16
CA ASP A 366 -11.94 -2.46 17.93
C ASP A 366 -13.02 -3.15 18.77
N GLY A 367 -14.23 -2.60 18.79
CA GLY A 367 -15.36 -3.09 19.56
C GLY A 367 -15.21 -2.94 21.08
N LYS A 368 -14.20 -2.20 21.55
CA LYS A 368 -13.92 -2.09 22.99
C LYS A 368 -14.70 -0.93 23.61
N GLU A 369 -15.36 -1.25 24.72
CA GLU A 369 -15.95 -0.28 25.63
C GLU A 369 -14.85 0.37 26.48
N ASN A 370 -14.74 1.70 26.41
CA ASN A 370 -13.83 2.49 27.22
C ASN A 370 -14.48 3.80 27.65
N LEU A 371 -13.86 4.47 28.62
CA LEU A 371 -14.19 5.84 28.96
C LEU A 371 -13.48 6.81 28.03
N TYR A 372 -14.18 7.87 27.63
CA TYR A 372 -13.64 8.93 26.80
C TYR A 372 -13.91 10.28 27.43
N LEU A 373 -12.92 11.18 27.34
CA LEU A 373 -13.09 12.58 27.65
C LEU A 373 -13.62 13.27 26.39
N TYR A 374 -14.84 13.77 26.47
CA TYR A 374 -15.61 14.35 25.38
C TYR A 374 -15.78 15.85 25.59
N ASP A 375 -15.59 16.62 24.51
CA ASP A 375 -15.92 18.04 24.45
C ASP A 375 -17.29 18.20 23.76
N PRO A 376 -18.35 18.56 24.52
CA PRO A 376 -19.67 18.79 23.95
C PRO A 376 -19.74 19.94 22.93
N SER A 377 -18.76 20.86 22.94
CA SER A 377 -18.74 22.03 22.06
C SER A 377 -18.19 21.71 20.68
N SER A 378 -17.10 20.94 20.62
CA SER A 378 -16.44 20.56 19.35
C SER A 378 -16.83 19.16 18.84
N GLY A 379 -17.42 18.33 19.70
CA GLY A 379 -17.70 16.93 19.40
C GLY A 379 -16.47 16.02 19.41
N ALA A 380 -15.31 16.54 19.83
CA ALA A 380 -14.08 15.77 19.92
C ALA A 380 -14.07 14.85 21.15
N ALA A 381 -13.47 13.67 21.00
CA ALA A 381 -13.29 12.71 22.09
C ALA A 381 -11.86 12.17 22.10
N ILE A 382 -11.31 12.01 23.29
CA ILE A 382 -10.02 11.33 23.51
C ILE A 382 -10.21 10.23 24.55
N LEU A 383 -9.39 9.17 24.49
CA LEU A 383 -9.45 8.09 25.47
C LEU A 383 -9.17 8.64 26.88
N PHE A 384 -10.05 8.36 27.84
CA PHE A 384 -9.89 8.79 29.22
C PHE A 384 -9.09 7.74 29.99
N ASP A 385 -7.84 8.10 30.31
CA ASP A 385 -6.98 7.27 31.14
C ASP A 385 -7.20 7.57 32.63
N GLU A 386 -7.92 6.67 33.30
CA GLU A 386 -8.18 6.78 34.73
C GLU A 386 -6.91 6.73 35.60
N SER A 387 -5.85 6.06 35.12
CA SER A 387 -4.63 5.85 35.91
C SER A 387 -3.97 7.17 36.30
N PHE A 388 -4.03 8.17 35.42
CA PHE A 388 -3.48 9.50 35.65
C PHE A 388 -4.15 10.21 36.84
N ILE A 389 -5.48 10.12 36.94
CA ILE A 389 -6.24 10.74 38.03
C ILE A 389 -6.05 9.96 39.34
N GLN A 390 -6.03 8.63 39.27
CA GLN A 390 -5.80 7.78 40.44
C GLN A 390 -4.40 8.02 41.04
N ASP A 391 -3.37 8.12 40.21
CA ASP A 391 -2.00 8.41 40.66
C ASP A 391 -1.89 9.82 41.26
N THR A 392 -2.60 10.79 40.67
CA THR A 392 -2.67 12.16 41.21
C THR A 392 -3.35 12.17 42.58
N ASN A 393 -4.48 11.50 42.73
CA ASN A 393 -5.21 11.41 44.00
C ASN A 393 -4.40 10.69 45.09
N LYS A 394 -3.73 9.58 44.74
CA LYS A 394 -2.82 8.87 45.65
C LYS A 394 -1.67 9.75 46.11
N THR A 395 -1.15 10.59 45.22
CA THR A 395 -0.11 11.57 45.55
C THR A 395 -0.64 12.62 46.52
N ILE A 396 -1.84 13.15 46.28
CA ILE A 396 -2.52 14.11 47.19
C ILE A 396 -2.79 13.48 48.56
N GLU A 397 -3.24 12.23 48.61
CA GLU A 397 -3.47 11.50 49.86
C GLU A 397 -2.17 11.34 50.67
N ASN A 398 -1.08 10.97 50.00
CA ASN A 398 0.24 10.91 50.63
C ASN A 398 0.67 12.26 51.23
N TYR A 399 0.47 13.37 50.51
CA TYR A 399 0.75 14.70 51.05
C TYR A 399 -0.15 15.04 52.24
N THR A 400 -1.42 14.62 52.21
CA THR A 400 -2.35 14.82 53.32
C THR A 400 -1.88 14.09 54.58
N TYR A 401 -1.43 12.83 54.47
CA TYR A 401 -0.85 12.09 55.59
C TYR A 401 0.40 12.78 56.15
N VAL A 402 1.28 13.31 55.28
CA VAL A 402 2.46 14.07 55.71
C VAL A 402 2.04 15.32 56.49
N ILE A 403 1.06 16.08 56.00
CA ILE A 403 0.55 17.29 56.67
C ILE A 403 -0.05 16.95 58.04
N ILE A 404 -0.85 15.88 58.15
CA ILE A 404 -1.42 15.43 59.42
C ILE A 404 -0.32 15.03 60.41
N ALA A 405 0.71 14.31 59.94
CA ALA A 405 1.84 13.92 60.79
C ALA A 405 2.61 15.14 61.32
N PHE A 406 2.85 16.15 60.47
CA PHE A 406 3.47 17.42 60.88
C PHE A 406 2.60 18.19 61.88
N ALA A 407 1.28 18.28 61.65
CA ALA A 407 0.35 18.92 62.56
C ALA A 407 0.32 18.21 63.93
N GLY A 408 0.33 16.88 63.95
CA GLY A 408 0.43 16.08 65.17
C GLY A 408 1.75 16.30 65.93
N ALA A 409 2.88 16.36 65.21
CA ALA A 409 4.18 16.65 65.80
C ALA A 409 4.24 18.07 66.42
N LEU A 410 3.68 19.07 65.74
CA LEU A 410 3.56 20.44 66.25
C LEU A 410 2.68 20.50 67.50
N PHE A 411 1.57 19.75 67.51
CA PHE A 411 0.69 19.67 68.67
C PHE A 411 1.37 19.03 69.89
N LEU A 412 2.14 17.96 69.70
CA LEU A 412 2.95 17.34 70.77
C LEU A 412 4.04 18.30 71.28
N MET A 413 4.67 19.06 70.39
CA MET A 413 5.66 20.08 70.76
C MET A 413 5.02 21.20 71.61
N LEU A 414 3.79 21.63 71.27
CA LEU A 414 3.02 22.60 72.07
C LEU A 414 2.69 22.06 73.47
N ILE A 415 2.31 20.79 73.60
CA ILE A 415 2.07 20.16 74.90
C ILE A 415 3.34 20.14 75.76
N LEU A 416 4.49 19.81 75.15
CA LEU A 416 5.79 19.83 75.83
C LEU A 416 6.17 21.24 76.29
N ILE A 417 5.95 22.26 75.46
CA ILE A 417 6.18 23.67 75.80
C ILE A 417 5.27 24.10 76.96
N PHE A 418 3.99 23.73 76.95
CA PHE A 418 3.07 23.99 78.06
C PHE A 418 3.48 23.28 79.36
N GLY A 419 3.95 22.03 79.28
CA GLY A 419 4.50 21.29 80.42
C GLY A 419 5.74 21.96 81.03
N LEU A 420 6.65 22.45 80.18
CA LEU A 420 7.83 23.21 80.59
C LEU A 420 7.45 24.56 81.23
N LEU A 421 6.48 25.30 80.66
CA LEU A 421 5.97 26.57 81.21
C LEU A 421 5.25 26.39 82.56
N HIS A 422 4.61 25.25 82.80
CA HIS A 422 3.98 24.95 84.09
C HIS A 422 5.03 24.62 85.17
N SER A 423 6.11 23.94 84.79
CA SER A 423 7.26 23.64 85.67
C SER A 423 7.99 24.92 86.12
N THR A 424 8.20 25.89 85.23
CA THR A 424 8.90 27.14 85.53
C THR A 424 8.11 28.05 86.48
N LYS A 425 6.78 28.15 86.35
CA LYS A 425 5.92 28.88 87.33
C LYS A 425 6.04 28.33 88.75
N LYS A 426 6.18 27.01 88.90
CA LYS A 426 6.36 26.35 90.20
C LYS A 426 7.73 26.67 90.83
N LYS A 427 8.77 26.81 90.01
CA LYS A 427 10.11 27.26 90.43
C LYS A 427 10.12 28.75 90.82
N GLN A 428 9.45 29.61 90.05
CA GLN A 428 9.42 31.06 90.29
C GLN A 428 8.70 31.43 91.59
N LYS A 429 7.63 30.70 91.95
CA LYS A 429 6.93 30.90 93.25
C LYS A 429 7.84 30.61 94.46
N LYS A 430 8.72 29.61 94.37
CA LYS A 430 9.68 29.29 95.46
C LYS A 430 10.78 30.35 95.57
N ILE A 431 11.23 30.93 94.44
CA ILE A 431 12.23 31.98 94.42
C ILE A 431 11.66 33.28 95.00
N ASN A 432 10.43 33.66 94.66
CA ASN A 432 9.80 34.88 95.21
C ASN A 432 9.61 34.79 96.73
N GLN A 433 9.22 33.62 97.28
CA GLN A 433 9.16 33.41 98.73
C GLN A 433 10.54 33.52 99.41
N PHE A 434 11.62 33.19 98.72
CA PHE A 434 12.97 33.34 99.24
C PHE A 434 13.42 34.81 99.21
N ILE A 435 13.10 35.55 98.14
CA ILE A 435 13.41 36.98 98.00
C ILE A 435 12.66 37.80 99.06
N GLU A 436 11.37 37.59 99.24
CA GLU A 436 10.55 38.29 100.24
C GLU A 436 11.08 38.09 101.68
N LYS A 437 11.60 36.89 101.96
CA LYS A 437 12.26 36.58 103.25
C LYS A 437 13.61 37.28 103.42
N GLN A 438 14.33 37.56 102.34
CA GLN A 438 15.59 38.30 102.38
C GLN A 438 15.37 39.81 102.44
N GLU A 439 14.37 40.34 101.73
CA GLU A 439 13.97 41.75 101.81
C GLU A 439 13.49 42.12 103.21
N ALA A 440 12.72 41.25 103.87
CA ALA A 440 12.33 41.45 105.28
C ALA A 440 13.55 41.51 106.23
N LYS A 441 14.61 40.72 105.96
CA LYS A 441 15.87 40.78 106.73
C LYS A 441 16.65 42.05 106.46
N ILE A 442 16.70 42.50 105.20
CA ILE A 442 17.37 43.74 104.80
C ILE A 442 16.65 44.95 105.40
N GLU A 443 15.32 44.98 105.42
CA GLU A 443 14.56 46.07 106.04
C GLU A 443 14.70 46.11 107.56
N ALA A 444 14.75 44.95 108.23
CA ALA A 444 15.06 44.89 109.66
C ALA A 444 16.46 45.46 109.97
N THR A 445 17.44 45.17 109.10
CA THR A 445 18.81 45.68 109.22
C THR A 445 18.89 47.19 108.93
N ARG A 446 18.08 47.68 107.98
CA ARG A 446 17.98 49.11 107.67
C ARG A 446 17.36 49.91 108.82
N LYS A 447 16.29 49.42 109.45
CA LYS A 447 15.68 50.04 110.65
C LYS A 447 16.66 50.07 111.83
N LEU A 448 17.50 49.04 111.98
CA LEU A 448 18.56 49.03 112.98
C LEU A 448 19.63 50.11 112.70
N ASN A 449 20.04 50.28 111.44
CA ASN A 449 21.01 51.30 111.05
C ASN A 449 20.49 52.74 111.16
N ASP A 450 19.20 52.99 110.89
CA ASP A 450 18.59 54.30 111.09
C ASP A 450 18.62 54.70 112.58
N VAL A 451 18.29 53.77 113.49
CA VAL A 451 18.41 53.99 114.96
C VAL A 451 19.86 54.27 115.38
N VAL A 452 20.84 53.56 114.82
CA VAL A 452 22.27 53.78 115.09
C VAL A 452 22.75 55.15 114.57
N SER A 453 22.20 55.62 113.45
CA SER A 453 22.53 56.93 112.88
C SER A 453 21.95 58.11 113.68
N GLU A 454 20.79 57.90 114.32
CA GLU A 454 20.12 58.90 115.17
C GLU A 454 20.81 59.04 116.53
N VAL A 455 21.36 57.95 117.08
CA VAL A 455 22.21 57.97 118.29
C VAL A 455 23.55 58.69 118.03
N LYS A 456 24.14 58.54 116.82
CA LYS A 456 25.38 59.25 116.46
C LYS A 456 25.17 60.76 116.28
N LYS A 457 24.03 61.20 115.75
CA LYS A 457 23.69 62.64 115.64
C LYS A 457 23.54 63.34 116.98
N ILE A 458 23.13 62.64 118.04
CA ILE A 458 23.02 63.19 119.40
C ILE A 458 24.40 63.35 120.08
N GLN A 459 25.43 62.65 119.62
CA GLN A 459 26.79 62.74 120.20
C GLN A 459 27.72 63.74 119.49
N GLU A 460 27.39 64.21 118.29
CA GLU A 460 28.24 65.13 117.50
C GLU A 460 27.88 66.62 117.62
N GLU A 461 26.74 67.01 118.24
CA GLU A 461 26.39 68.43 118.50
C GLU A 461 27.08 69.04 119.75
N GLU A 462 27.79 68.27 120.57
CA GLU A 462 28.38 68.79 121.83
C GLU A 462 29.90 69.05 121.85
N LYS A 463 30.66 68.73 120.79
CA LYS A 463 32.13 68.93 120.82
C LYS A 463 32.75 69.23 119.46
N LEU A 464 32.72 70.50 119.04
CA LEU A 464 33.87 71.10 118.34
C LEU A 464 33.87 72.64 118.47
N ASN A 465 34.56 73.17 119.48
CA ASN A 465 35.41 74.34 119.29
C ASN A 465 36.60 74.34 120.26
N LYS A 466 37.61 73.51 119.96
CA LYS A 466 39.05 73.72 120.23
C LYS A 466 39.86 72.47 119.83
N LYS A 467 40.84 72.71 118.92
CA LYS A 467 42.28 72.36 118.99
C LYS A 467 42.67 70.91 119.37
N ASP A 468 43.66 70.26 118.79
CA ASP A 468 44.87 70.70 118.09
C ASP A 468 45.59 69.45 117.48
N VAL A 469 46.34 69.68 116.39
CA VAL A 469 47.70 69.16 116.10
C VAL A 469 47.94 67.69 115.64
N SER A 470 48.28 67.64 114.34
CA SER A 470 49.42 66.97 113.65
C SER A 470 49.53 65.46 113.45
N ASN A 471 49.81 65.15 112.16
CA ASN A 471 50.88 64.31 111.62
C ASN A 471 50.89 62.82 111.99
N ASN A 472 51.22 61.88 111.12
CA ASN A 472 51.51 61.82 109.68
C ASN A 472 51.71 60.30 109.42
N SER A 473 51.67 59.91 108.14
CA SER A 473 52.45 58.79 107.58
C SER A 473 51.96 57.36 107.91
N SER A 474 51.42 56.62 106.93
CA SER A 474 52.16 55.71 106.03
C SER A 474 52.44 54.37 106.72
N SER A 475 52.34 53.17 106.16
CA SER A 475 52.24 52.67 104.77
C SER A 475 52.02 51.15 104.87
N GLU A 476 51.71 50.55 103.72
CA GLU A 476 52.05 49.16 103.34
C GLU A 476 51.23 48.03 104.00
N GLU A 477 50.34 47.40 103.24
CA GLU A 477 50.58 46.29 102.30
C GLU A 477 50.69 44.93 103.00
N LEU A 478 49.87 43.99 102.51
CA LEU A 478 50.04 42.52 102.39
C LEU A 478 48.62 41.92 102.29
N LYS A 479 48.15 41.62 101.07
CA LYS A 479 48.23 40.31 100.38
C LYS A 479 47.53 39.17 101.13
N ILE A 480 46.50 38.62 100.48
CA ILE A 480 46.15 37.20 100.23
C ILE A 480 44.90 37.30 99.30
N GLU A 481 45.06 37.06 97.99
CA GLU A 481 44.61 35.86 97.25
C GLU A 481 43.09 35.62 97.41
N GLU A 482 42.26 35.68 96.36
CA GLU A 482 42.18 34.65 95.32
C GLU A 482 41.28 35.04 94.11
N VAL A 483 41.57 34.40 92.96
CA VAL A 483 40.68 34.03 91.82
C VAL A 483 40.18 35.10 90.80
N LYS A 484 40.93 35.13 89.68
CA LYS A 484 40.61 35.29 88.23
C LYS A 484 39.18 34.86 87.78
N LEU A 485 38.57 35.30 86.68
CA LEU A 485 39.07 35.47 85.31
C LEU A 485 38.03 36.22 84.45
N GLU A 486 38.55 37.00 83.49
CA GLU A 486 37.87 37.47 82.27
C GLU A 486 37.59 36.30 81.30
N GLU A 487 36.70 36.46 80.32
CA GLU A 487 37.07 36.75 78.93
C GLU A 487 35.91 36.57 77.93
N THR A 488 35.95 37.44 76.94
CA THR A 488 35.31 37.43 75.62
C THR A 488 35.69 36.22 74.76
N GLY A 489 34.90 35.90 73.73
CA GLY A 489 35.45 35.20 72.56
C GLY A 489 34.48 34.38 71.73
N GLU A 490 34.47 34.68 70.42
CA GLU A 490 33.82 33.96 69.32
C GLU A 490 34.44 32.58 68.98
N LEU A 491 33.73 31.88 68.09
CA LEU A 491 34.19 30.92 67.05
C LEU A 491 34.20 29.41 67.30
N ASN A 492 33.65 28.74 66.28
CA ASN A 492 33.86 27.37 65.80
C ASN A 492 35.24 26.76 66.11
N GLN A 493 35.30 25.46 66.43
CA GLN A 493 35.64 24.36 65.50
C GLN A 493 35.76 23.01 66.27
N GLU A 494 35.73 21.93 65.49
CA GLU A 494 35.98 20.49 65.71
C GLU A 494 36.93 20.12 66.90
N GLU A 495 36.95 18.94 67.53
CA GLU A 495 37.02 17.57 66.98
C GLU A 495 37.15 16.51 68.13
N LYS A 496 36.98 15.22 67.77
CA LYS A 496 37.42 13.94 68.42
C LYS A 496 36.49 13.22 69.42
N GLN A 497 36.49 11.88 69.53
CA GLN A 497 36.73 10.70 68.67
C GLN A 497 36.51 9.47 69.59
N GLU A 498 35.61 8.53 69.27
CA GLU A 498 35.60 7.07 69.61
C GLU A 498 34.25 6.49 69.14
N VAL A 499 34.07 6.08 67.88
CA VAL A 499 34.44 4.83 67.19
C VAL A 499 33.85 3.55 67.81
N GLN A 500 32.72 3.10 67.23
CA GLN A 500 32.47 1.70 66.86
C GLN A 500 31.59 1.68 65.58
N GLU A 501 32.05 0.93 64.57
CA GLU A 501 31.66 0.97 63.15
C GLU A 501 30.25 0.46 62.82
N PRO A 502 29.71 0.81 61.64
CA PRO A 502 29.67 -0.21 60.59
C PRO A 502 30.32 0.21 59.26
N VAL A 503 30.99 -0.78 58.69
CA VAL A 503 31.87 -0.81 57.50
C VAL A 503 31.34 -0.03 56.28
N LYS A 504 32.12 0.97 55.83
CA LYS A 504 32.01 1.58 54.50
C LYS A 504 32.66 0.68 53.44
N LYS A 505 31.87 0.18 52.48
CA LYS A 505 32.39 -0.45 51.25
C LYS A 505 33.32 0.52 50.49
N SER A 506 34.44 -0.01 50.00
CA SER A 506 35.48 0.75 49.30
C SER A 506 34.96 1.37 47.99
N LYS A 507 35.49 2.54 47.57
CA LYS A 507 35.25 3.12 46.22
C LYS A 507 35.54 2.12 45.08
N LYS A 508 36.36 1.08 45.34
CA LYS A 508 36.67 -0.01 44.40
C LYS A 508 35.55 -1.07 44.33
N GLU A 509 34.83 -1.30 45.43
CA GLU A 509 33.65 -2.20 45.48
C GLU A 509 32.41 -1.54 44.88
N LEU A 510 32.17 -0.25 45.14
CA LEU A 510 31.09 0.53 44.50
C LEU A 510 31.24 0.63 42.97
N LYS A 511 32.48 0.67 42.45
CA LYS A 511 32.76 0.58 41.00
C LYS A 511 32.56 -0.83 40.44
N LYS A 512 32.75 -1.88 41.24
CA LYS A 512 32.55 -3.28 40.84
C LYS A 512 31.05 -3.61 40.80
N GLU A 513 30.29 -3.19 41.80
CA GLU A 513 28.82 -3.33 41.85
C GLU A 513 28.12 -2.51 40.75
N ARG A 514 28.58 -1.28 40.45
CA ARG A 514 28.05 -0.52 39.30
C ARG A 514 28.34 -1.18 37.94
N LYS A 515 29.48 -1.86 37.79
CA LYS A 515 29.79 -2.62 36.56
C LYS A 515 28.97 -3.91 36.48
N GLU A 516 28.73 -4.57 37.60
CA GLU A 516 27.93 -5.78 37.68
C GLU A 516 26.43 -5.50 37.50
N ALA A 517 25.92 -4.39 38.03
CA ALA A 517 24.56 -3.91 37.78
C ALA A 517 24.34 -3.56 36.31
N LYS A 518 25.27 -2.85 35.66
CA LYS A 518 25.21 -2.58 34.21
C LYS A 518 25.32 -3.83 33.35
N ARG A 519 26.00 -4.89 33.84
CA ARG A 519 26.08 -6.17 33.15
C ARG A 519 24.78 -6.96 33.29
N LYS A 520 24.18 -6.98 34.48
CA LYS A 520 22.85 -7.59 34.71
C LYS A 520 21.75 -6.87 33.94
N GLU A 521 21.80 -5.55 33.83
CA GLU A 521 20.86 -4.77 33.01
C GLU A 521 21.01 -5.07 31.51
N LYS A 522 22.24 -5.27 31.03
CA LYS A 522 22.50 -5.71 29.64
C LYS A 522 22.07 -7.16 29.39
N GLU A 523 22.27 -8.06 30.35
CA GLU A 523 21.81 -9.46 30.26
C GLU A 523 20.27 -9.55 30.34
N ALA A 524 19.61 -8.69 31.11
CA ALA A 524 18.15 -8.59 31.17
C ALA A 524 17.56 -8.04 29.86
N LYS A 525 18.11 -6.94 29.31
CA LYS A 525 17.70 -6.40 28.01
C LYS A 525 17.98 -7.35 26.84
N LYS A 526 18.99 -8.22 26.97
CA LYS A 526 19.25 -9.28 25.98
C LYS A 526 18.21 -10.40 26.09
N LYS A 527 17.87 -10.84 27.31
CA LYS A 527 16.78 -11.82 27.51
C LYS A 527 15.44 -11.32 27.02
N GLU A 528 15.09 -10.07 27.32
CA GLU A 528 13.82 -9.45 26.90
C GLU A 528 13.74 -9.31 25.37
N LYS A 529 14.88 -9.05 24.71
CA LYS A 529 14.98 -9.06 23.26
C LYS A 529 14.86 -10.48 22.68
N ASP A 530 15.54 -11.46 23.28
CA ASP A 530 15.49 -12.86 22.83
C ASP A 530 14.08 -13.49 23.05
N GLU A 531 13.35 -13.08 24.09
CA GLU A 531 11.95 -13.48 24.37
C GLU A 531 10.97 -12.81 23.38
N PHE A 532 11.18 -11.53 23.07
CA PHE A 532 10.41 -10.81 22.03
C PHE A 532 10.57 -11.43 20.64
N PHE A 533 11.77 -11.88 20.26
CA PHE A 533 11.98 -12.58 18.99
C PHE A 533 11.36 -13.98 18.96
N GLN A 534 11.25 -14.67 20.10
CA GLN A 534 10.57 -15.97 20.16
C GLN A 534 9.04 -15.80 20.04
N ASP A 535 8.46 -14.80 20.68
CA ASP A 535 7.04 -14.50 20.56
C ASP A 535 6.66 -14.00 19.15
N GLU A 536 7.53 -13.23 18.50
CA GLU A 536 7.31 -12.76 17.12
C GLU A 536 7.34 -13.92 16.10
N VAL A 537 8.26 -14.88 16.27
CA VAL A 537 8.35 -16.10 15.43
C VAL A 537 7.14 -17.03 15.64
N VAL A 538 6.71 -17.24 16.90
CA VAL A 538 5.53 -18.07 17.20
C VAL A 538 4.25 -17.43 16.64
N SER A 539 4.13 -16.10 16.67
CA SER A 539 2.99 -15.37 16.11
C SER A 539 2.93 -15.40 14.57
N THR A 540 4.09 -15.50 13.91
CA THR A 540 4.17 -15.59 12.45
C THR A 540 3.91 -17.01 11.96
N GLU A 541 4.37 -18.04 12.68
CA GLU A 541 4.04 -19.44 12.38
C GLU A 541 2.54 -19.72 12.56
N THR A 542 1.89 -19.20 13.61
CA THR A 542 0.42 -19.35 13.79
C THR A 542 -0.38 -18.64 12.71
N LYS A 543 0.06 -17.45 12.25
CA LYS A 543 -0.59 -16.75 11.12
C LYS A 543 -0.48 -17.51 9.80
N ILE A 544 0.67 -18.16 9.55
CA ILE A 544 0.88 -18.94 8.33
C ILE A 544 0.05 -20.23 8.38
N GLU A 545 -0.07 -20.89 9.54
CA GLU A 545 -0.93 -22.08 9.69
C GLU A 545 -2.43 -21.75 9.53
N ASP A 546 -2.90 -20.62 10.06
CA ASP A 546 -4.29 -20.17 9.87
C ASP A 546 -4.58 -19.75 8.41
N GLU A 547 -3.61 -19.20 7.70
CA GLU A 547 -3.74 -18.82 6.28
C GLU A 547 -3.72 -20.05 5.36
N ILE A 548 -2.90 -21.07 5.66
CA ILE A 548 -2.91 -22.36 4.96
C ILE A 548 -4.23 -23.10 5.17
N LYS A 549 -4.78 -23.08 6.40
CA LYS A 549 -6.06 -23.71 6.72
C LYS A 549 -7.25 -23.05 6.03
N ASN A 550 -7.25 -21.72 5.91
CA ASN A 550 -8.24 -20.99 5.13
C ASN A 550 -8.17 -21.30 3.63
N ILE A 551 -6.97 -21.55 3.09
CA ILE A 551 -6.79 -21.96 1.69
C ILE A 551 -7.27 -23.40 1.47
N GLU A 552 -7.02 -24.32 2.40
CA GLU A 552 -7.52 -25.71 2.31
C GLU A 552 -9.05 -25.78 2.44
N ASP A 553 -9.67 -24.99 3.31
CA ASP A 553 -11.13 -24.94 3.47
C ASP A 553 -11.85 -24.28 2.26
N HIS A 554 -11.20 -23.34 1.55
CA HIS A 554 -11.75 -22.75 0.31
C HIS A 554 -11.56 -23.59 -0.95
N VAL A 555 -10.60 -24.52 -0.99
CA VAL A 555 -10.43 -25.44 -2.14
C VAL A 555 -11.42 -26.61 -2.09
N THR A 556 -11.99 -26.92 -0.92
CA THR A 556 -12.97 -28.01 -0.78
C THR A 556 -14.41 -27.63 -1.11
N ASP A 557 -14.80 -26.34 -1.07
CA ASP A 557 -16.19 -25.92 -1.29
C ASP A 557 -16.53 -25.77 -2.80
N ASP A 558 -15.56 -25.35 -3.62
CA ASP A 558 -15.76 -25.15 -5.07
C ASP A 558 -15.68 -26.43 -5.92
N THR A 559 -15.53 -27.61 -5.31
CA THR A 559 -15.47 -28.90 -6.04
C THR A 559 -16.72 -29.77 -5.91
N GLU A 560 -17.71 -29.40 -5.09
CA GLU A 560 -19.00 -30.10 -5.02
C GLU A 560 -20.11 -29.47 -5.89
N GLU A 561 -19.99 -28.23 -6.37
CA GLU A 561 -20.99 -27.60 -7.26
C GLU A 561 -20.82 -27.89 -8.77
N ILE A 562 -19.76 -28.60 -9.19
CA ILE A 562 -19.51 -28.92 -10.61
C ILE A 562 -20.07 -30.30 -11.02
N TYR A 563 -20.64 -31.07 -10.10
CA TYR A 563 -21.26 -32.37 -10.42
C TYR A 563 -22.77 -32.35 -10.68
N ASP A 564 -23.48 -31.24 -10.44
CA ASP A 564 -24.94 -31.17 -10.63
C ASP A 564 -25.40 -30.48 -11.93
N ILE A 565 -24.49 -29.85 -12.68
CA ILE A 565 -24.83 -29.19 -13.96
C ILE A 565 -24.88 -30.20 -15.14
N PHE A 566 -24.29 -31.38 -15.01
CA PHE A 566 -24.25 -32.39 -16.09
C PHE A 566 -25.38 -33.43 -16.05
N GLU A 567 -26.20 -33.47 -15.00
CA GLU A 567 -27.35 -34.39 -14.89
C GLU A 567 -28.66 -33.80 -15.46
N ASP A 568 -28.85 -32.47 -15.42
CA ASP A 568 -30.11 -31.85 -15.88
C ASP A 568 -30.20 -31.72 -17.41
N ASP A 569 -29.06 -31.59 -18.10
CA ASP A 569 -29.00 -31.52 -19.57
C ASP A 569 -29.22 -32.88 -20.27
N ARG A 570 -29.01 -34.01 -19.56
CA ARG A 570 -29.39 -35.33 -20.07
C ARG A 570 -30.89 -35.60 -19.98
N LYS A 571 -31.62 -34.95 -19.06
CA LYS A 571 -33.07 -35.12 -18.92
C LYS A 571 -33.87 -34.26 -19.92
N LYS A 572 -33.32 -33.15 -20.40
CA LYS A 572 -33.97 -32.28 -21.41
C LYS A 572 -33.87 -32.77 -22.86
N LYS A 573 -32.97 -33.70 -23.19
CA LYS A 573 -32.83 -34.28 -24.55
C LYS A 573 -33.68 -35.54 -24.85
N LYS A 574 -34.49 -36.03 -23.90
CA LYS A 574 -35.39 -37.20 -24.11
C LYS A 574 -36.87 -36.86 -24.29
N LYS A 575 -37.23 -35.57 -24.39
CA LYS A 575 -38.57 -35.12 -24.79
C LYS A 575 -38.48 -34.01 -25.84
N LYS A 576 -38.16 -34.40 -27.07
CA LYS A 576 -38.60 -33.71 -28.30
C LYS A 576 -38.42 -34.63 -29.49
#